data_AF-A0A0H5D3A4-F1
#
_entry.id   AF-A0A0H5D3A4-F1
#
_cell.length_a   1.000
_cell.length_b   1.000
_cell.length_c   1.000
_cell.angle_alpha   90.00
_cell.angle_beta   90.00
_cell.angle_gamma   90.00
#
_symmetry.space_group_name_H-M   'P 1'
#
loop_
_entity.id
_entity.type
_entity.pdbx_description
1 polymer ?
#
loop_
_entity_poly.entity_id
_entity_poly.type
_entity_poly.pdbx_seq_one_letter_code
_entity_poly.pdbx_strand_id
1 'polypeptide(L)' 'MVVIRREDGTTLIDRHALAQLTRRSIHTIRLRCTVVERDLGGRALYDAAASIALLDRIPTRTRVRAA' A
#
# COMPACT_ATOMS: atom_id res chain seq x y z
N MET A 1 2.46 -9.98 -7.94
CA MET A 1 3.18 -8.85 -7.33
C MET A 1 3.77 -8.04 -8.47
N VAL A 2 3.27 -6.82 -8.66
CA VAL A 2 3.78 -5.86 -9.64
C VAL A 2 4.56 -4.79 -8.88
N VAL A 3 5.78 -4.52 -9.34
CA VAL A 3 6.65 -3.45 -8.86
C VAL A 3 7.20 -2.75 -10.11
N ILE A 4 6.95 -1.46 -10.24
CA ILE A 4 7.44 -0.62 -11.33
C ILE A 4 8.33 0.44 -10.69
N ARG A 5 9.57 0.54 -11.16
CA ARG A 5 10.47 1.62 -10.76
C ARG A 5 10.53 2.63 -11.89
N ARG A 6 10.11 3.85 -11.60
CA ARG A 6 10.17 4.98 -12.53
C ARG A 6 11.56 5.63 -12.52
N GLU A 7 11.87 6.39 -13.56
CA GLU A 7 13.15 7.07 -13.73
C GLU A 7 13.38 8.17 -12.66
N ASP A 8 12.30 8.76 -12.16
CA ASP A 8 12.30 9.73 -11.04
C ASP A 8 12.60 9.08 -9.68
N GLY A 9 12.80 7.76 -9.63
CA GLY A 9 13.04 6.99 -8.42
C GLY A 9 11.76 6.52 -7.71
N THR A 10 10.58 6.93 -8.19
CA THR A 10 9.29 6.52 -7.64
C THR A 10 9.08 5.02 -7.87
N THR A 11 8.68 4.32 -6.81
CA THR A 11 8.35 2.88 -6.89
C THR A 11 6.84 2.71 -6.78
N LEU A 12 6.21 2.27 -7.86
CA LEU A 12 4.79 1.91 -7.88
C LEU A 12 4.63 0.42 -7.63
N ILE A 13 3.70 0.06 -6.75
CA ILE A 13 3.42 -1.34 -6.41
C ILE A 13 1.93 -1.64 -6.39
N ASP A 14 1.58 -2.91 -6.62
CA ASP A 14 0.19 -3.34 -6.45
C ASP A 14 -0.22 -3.43 -4.96
N ARG A 15 -1.54 -3.50 -4.72
CA ARG A 15 -2.11 -3.61 -3.36
C ARG A 15 -1.67 -4.85 -2.57
N HIS A 16 -1.31 -5.94 -3.26
CA HIS A 16 -0.89 -7.17 -2.60
C HIS A 16 0.57 -7.04 -2.11
N ALA A 17 1.43 -6.45 -2.93
CA ALA A 17 2.79 -6.08 -2.57
C ALA A 17 2.80 -5.14 -1.36
N LEU A 18 1.97 -4.08 -1.41
CA LEU A 18 1.86 -3.11 -0.32
C LEU A 18 1.34 -3.75 0.98
N ALA A 19 0.40 -4.70 0.88
CA ALA A 19 -0.09 -5.45 2.03
C ALA A 19 1.00 -6.32 2.68
N GLN A 20 1.85 -6.95 1.87
CA GLN A 20 2.97 -7.74 2.36
C GLN A 20 4.02 -6.86 3.05
N LEU A 21 4.38 -5.72 2.44
CA LEU A 21 5.37 -4.78 2.97
C LEU A 21 4.92 -4.13 4.29
N THR A 22 3.67 -3.68 4.35
CA THR A 22 3.17 -2.89 5.49
C THR A 22 2.47 -3.74 6.55
N ARG A 23 2.28 -5.03 6.28
CA ARG A 23 1.46 -5.95 7.10
C ARG A 23 0.03 -5.42 7.33
N ARG A 24 -0.47 -4.57 6.42
CA ARG A 24 -1.84 -4.03 6.46
C ARG A 24 -2.78 -4.85 5.59
N SER A 25 -4.05 -4.86 5.94
CA SER A 25 -5.07 -5.49 5.11
C SER A 25 -5.25 -4.73 3.80
N ILE A 26 -5.60 -5.45 2.73
CA ILE A 26 -5.93 -4.85 1.43
C ILE A 26 -7.10 -3.87 1.56
N HIS A 27 -8.06 -4.15 2.46
CA HIS A 27 -9.16 -3.24 2.74
C HIS A 27 -8.66 -1.88 3.26
N THR A 28 -7.74 -1.88 4.23
CA THR A 28 -7.13 -0.65 4.75
C THR A 28 -6.38 0.10 3.66
N ILE A 29 -5.61 -0.60 2.83
CA ILE A 29 -4.89 0.00 1.70
C ILE A 29 -5.86 0.70 0.74
N ARG A 30 -6.93 0.03 0.32
CA ARG A 30 -7.95 0.61 -0.57
C ARG A 30 -8.65 1.83 0.02
N LEU A 31 -8.82 1.86 1.34
CA LEU A 31 -9.51 2.94 2.03
C LEU A 31 -8.59 4.16 2.27
N ARG A 32 -7.28 3.94 2.40
CA ARG A 32 -6.34 4.95 2.93
C ARG A 32 -5.31 5.42 1.92
N CYS A 33 -4.93 4.59 0.97
CA CYS A 33 -3.89 4.90 0.00
C CYS A 33 -4.51 5.38 -1.32
N THR A 34 -3.89 6.38 -1.94
CA THR A 34 -4.30 6.90 -3.24
C THR A 34 -3.75 6.03 -4.37
N VAL A 35 -4.61 5.68 -5.32
CA VAL A 35 -4.17 5.03 -6.56
C VAL A 35 -3.51 6.08 -7.45
N VAL A 36 -2.26 5.86 -7.82
CA VAL A 36 -1.48 6.78 -8.66
C VAL A 36 -1.67 6.45 -10.13
N GLU A 37 -1.75 5.17 -10.46
CA GLU A 37 -1.84 4.70 -11.84
C GLU A 37 -2.59 3.36 -11.90
N ARG A 38 -2.94 2.93 -13.10
CA ARG A 38 -3.36 1.55 -13.38
C ARG A 38 -2.46 0.95 -14.44
N ASP A 39 -2.05 -0.30 -14.25
CA ASP A 39 -1.32 -1.03 -15.29
C ASP A 39 -2.21 -1.31 -16.52
N LEU A 40 -1.62 -1.86 -17.58
CA LEU A 40 -2.34 -2.24 -18.81
C LEU A 40 -3.50 -3.23 -18.56
N GLY A 41 -3.47 -3.97 -17.44
CA GLY A 41 -4.54 -4.86 -17.00
C GLY A 41 -5.58 -4.19 -16.08
N GLY A 42 -5.53 -2.88 -15.91
CA GLY A 42 -6.42 -2.10 -15.05
C GLY A 42 -6.15 -2.24 -13.55
N ARG A 43 -5.06 -2.91 -13.14
CA ARG A 43 -4.70 -3.10 -11.74
C ARG A 43 -4.20 -1.79 -11.14
N ALA A 44 -4.78 -1.40 -10.02
CA ALA A 44 -4.39 -0.20 -9.28
C ALA A 44 -2.97 -0.31 -8.72
N LEU A 45 -2.17 0.70 -9.02
CA LEU A 45 -0.81 0.89 -8.55
C LEU A 45 -0.74 2.06 -7.57
N TYR A 46 0.07 1.89 -6.54
CA TYR A 46 0.24 2.82 -5.43
C TYR A 46 1.71 3.21 -5.35
N ASP A 47 1.98 4.49 -5.06
CA ASP A 47 3.32 4.90 -4.66
C ASP A 47 3.68 4.22 -3.33
N ALA A 48 4.75 3.43 -3.33
CA ALA A 48 5.17 2.64 -2.18
C ALA A 48 5.56 3.53 -1.00
N ALA A 49 6.42 4.54 -1.22
CA ALA A 49 6.96 5.38 -0.16
C ALA A 49 5.87 6.23 0.49
N ALA A 50 5.04 6.88 -0.32
CA ALA A 50 3.92 7.69 0.17
C ALA A 50 2.89 6.84 0.91
N SER A 51 2.58 5.64 0.40
CA SER A 51 1.61 4.73 1.04
C SER A 51 2.14 4.18 2.36
N ILE A 52 3.41 3.80 2.44
CA ILE A 52 4.03 3.32 3.69
C ILE A 52 4.00 4.44 4.73
N ALA A 53 4.47 5.64 4.38
CA ALA A 53 4.49 6.78 5.30
C ALA A 53 3.09 7.14 5.83
N LEU A 54 2.06 7.00 4.99
CA LEU A 54 0.67 7.21 5.41
C LEU A 54 0.18 6.09 6.33
N LEU A 55 0.45 4.83 5.99
CA LEU A 55 -0.02 3.67 6.75
C LEU A 55 0.65 3.56 8.12
N ASP A 56 1.92 3.95 8.24
CA ASP A 56 2.66 3.95 9.51
C ASP A 56 2.07 4.93 10.53
N ARG A 57 1.43 6.02 10.07
CA ARG A 57 0.72 6.97 10.93
C ARG A 57 -0.65 6.47 11.40
N ILE A 58 -1.16 5.38 10.83
CA ILE A 58 -2.47 4.83 11.20
C ILE A 58 -2.25 3.74 12.25
N PRO A 59 -2.78 3.88 13.47
CA PRO A 59 -2.67 2.84 14.49
C PRO A 59 -3.19 1.51 13.96
N THR A 60 -2.38 0.45 14.01
CA THR A 60 -2.93 -0.90 13.94
C THR A 60 -3.76 -1.07 15.19
N ARG A 61 -5.03 -1.45 15.04
CA ARG A 61 -5.88 -1.76 16.19
C ARG A 61 -5.30 -3.02 16.83
N THR A 62 -4.37 -2.87 17.78
CA THR A 62 -3.98 -3.95 18.67
C THR A 62 -5.26 -4.33 19.38
N ARG A 63 -5.84 -5.48 19.04
CA ARG A 63 -6.86 -6.08 19.90
C ARG A 63 -6.12 -6.30 21.22
N VAL A 64 -6.31 -5.38 22.17
CA VAL A 64 -6.03 -5.65 23.57
C VAL A 64 -6.87 -6.87 23.86
N ARG A 65 -6.21 -8.03 23.86
CA ARG A 65 -6.77 -9.26 24.39
C ARG A 65 -7.03 -8.92 25.85
N ALA A 66 -8.30 -8.69 26.18
CA ALA A 66 -8.72 -8.59 27.56
C ALA A 66 -8.19 -9.84 28.30
N ALA A 67 -7.66 -9.58 29.50
CA ALA A 67 -6.88 -10.47 30.34
C ALA A 67 -7.41 -11.91 30.44
#